data_AF-A0A4Y2VAB0-F1
#
_entry.id   AF-A0A4Y2VAB0-F1
#
_cell.length_a   1.000
_cell.length_b   1.000
_cell.length_c   1.000
_cell.angle_alpha   90.00
_cell.angle_beta   90.00
_cell.angle_gamma   90.00
#
_symmetry.space_group_name_H-M   'P 1'
#
loop_
_entity.id
_entity.type
_entity.pdbx_description
1 polymer ?
#
loop_
_entity_poly.entity_id
_entity_poly.type
_entity_poly.pdbx_seq_one_letter_code
_entity_poly.pdbx_strand_id
1 'polypeptide(L)'
;MEENSCSLCVQDVAHLLQNKYAVITGGKTLDGYPIITFPDSSVEFLNLAEDEFRKLMLFLTSVPSMQDADRGFVLIIDRRNDKWSSVKTILLRIAGFFPALIQLVFVLRPAGFLQKAISGVSNKFFKEEFKFKVIVCTSVEELHSHIDISQLTNDLAGTIAYDLNDWIQQRTAVERFSANTKEISVTLQDMIEQLQASVLPNDVPTTVAFIEEHTKEHHELKDDIRSAIRHGETLLSCIRRPSVEDASLDLCPDKLVNVAAVERLLVQLEETEKNFDSFWDEHMKKLQQCLELRHFEQDFKE
;
A
#
# COMPACT_ATOMS: atom_id res chain seq x y z
N MET A 1 3.59 19.47 -14.16
CA MET A 1 3.85 18.25 -14.94
C MET A 1 3.87 17.12 -13.93
N GLU A 2 2.70 16.61 -13.57
CA GLU A 2 2.62 15.37 -12.81
C GLU A 2 2.84 14.25 -13.83
N GLU A 3 4.00 13.61 -13.76
CA GLU A 3 4.17 12.34 -14.45
C GLU A 3 3.13 11.39 -13.89
N ASN A 4 2.25 10.95 -14.77
CA ASN A 4 1.30 9.87 -14.57
C ASN A 4 2.12 8.58 -14.38
N SER A 5 2.80 8.43 -13.24
CA SER A 5 3.52 7.21 -12.89
C SER A 5 2.45 6.16 -12.64
N CYS A 6 2.26 5.27 -13.61
CA CYS A 6 1.41 4.10 -13.45
C CYS A 6 1.92 3.33 -12.21
N SER A 7 1.18 3.44 -11.10
CA SER A 7 1.53 2.73 -9.87
C SER A 7 1.36 1.24 -10.13
N LEU A 8 2.44 0.46 -9.99
CA LEU A 8 2.38 -0.99 -10.10
C LEU A 8 1.37 -1.54 -9.09
N CYS A 9 0.50 -2.45 -9.54
CA CYS A 9 -0.39 -3.22 -8.69
C CYS A 9 0.18 -4.63 -8.45
N VAL A 10 -0.37 -5.34 -7.47
CA VAL A 10 0.08 -6.70 -7.13
C VAL A 10 -0.03 -7.66 -8.30
N GLN A 11 -0.99 -7.43 -9.21
CA GLN A 11 -1.17 -8.27 -10.39
C GLN A 11 -0.01 -8.13 -11.40
N ASP A 12 0.61 -6.94 -11.47
CA ASP A 12 1.75 -6.68 -12.38
C ASP A 12 3.02 -7.44 -11.97
N VAL A 13 3.09 -7.87 -10.71
CA VAL A 13 4.26 -8.54 -10.13
C VAL A 13 3.91 -9.89 -9.48
N ALA A 14 2.69 -10.39 -9.66
CA ALA A 14 2.21 -11.61 -9.00
C ALA A 14 3.10 -12.83 -9.31
N HIS A 15 3.55 -12.96 -10.56
CA HIS A 15 4.46 -14.04 -10.97
C HIS A 15 5.84 -13.90 -10.29
N LEU A 16 6.33 -12.68 -10.05
CA LEU A 16 7.59 -12.44 -9.35
C LEU A 16 7.47 -12.79 -7.87
N LEU A 17 6.34 -12.46 -7.26
CA LEU A 17 6.02 -12.79 -5.87
C LEU A 17 5.89 -14.30 -5.69
N GLN A 18 5.22 -15.00 -6.61
CA GLN A 18 5.05 -16.46 -6.57
C GLN A 18 6.38 -17.22 -6.58
N ASN A 19 7.40 -16.68 -7.27
CA ASN A 19 8.76 -17.22 -7.26
C ASN A 19 9.53 -16.91 -5.96
N LYS A 20 8.93 -16.14 -5.03
CA LYS A 20 9.48 -15.76 -3.73
C LYS A 20 10.89 -15.14 -3.83
N TYR A 21 11.15 -14.34 -4.88
CA TYR A 21 12.44 -13.65 -5.02
C TYR A 21 12.73 -12.69 -3.87
N ALA A 22 11.68 -12.01 -3.40
CA ALA A 22 11.66 -11.21 -2.19
C ALA A 22 10.22 -11.16 -1.67
N VAL A 23 10.07 -11.02 -0.36
CA VAL A 23 8.77 -10.96 0.32
C VAL A 23 8.73 -9.80 1.29
N ILE A 24 7.54 -9.22 1.47
CA ILE A 24 7.23 -8.25 2.51
C ILE A 24 6.03 -8.76 3.31
N THR A 25 6.22 -8.92 4.61
CA THR A 25 5.26 -9.58 5.50
C THR A 25 4.69 -8.63 6.55
N GLY A 26 4.85 -7.32 6.36
CA GLY A 26 4.46 -6.30 7.34
C GLY A 26 5.30 -6.26 8.61
N GLY A 27 6.24 -7.22 8.80
CA GLY A 27 7.20 -7.21 9.89
C GLY A 27 8.05 -5.95 9.92
N LYS A 28 8.31 -5.44 11.12
CA LYS A 28 9.12 -4.24 11.36
C LYS A 28 10.21 -4.52 12.40
N THR A 29 11.32 -3.80 12.33
CA THR A 29 12.30 -3.81 13.44
C THR A 29 11.73 -3.12 14.68
N LEU A 30 12.45 -3.21 15.82
CA LEU A 30 12.08 -2.49 17.06
C LEU A 30 12.00 -0.96 16.83
N ASP A 31 12.88 -0.43 15.98
CA ASP A 31 12.86 0.97 15.56
C ASP A 31 11.73 1.28 14.57
N GLY A 32 10.96 0.29 14.12
CA GLY A 32 9.82 0.45 13.22
C GLY A 32 10.17 0.52 11.73
N TYR A 33 11.36 0.07 11.31
CA TYR A 33 11.72 -0.03 9.89
C TYR A 33 11.06 -1.25 9.24
N PRO A 34 10.35 -1.12 8.11
CA PRO A 34 9.81 -2.26 7.38
C PRO A 34 10.89 -3.24 6.95
N ILE A 35 10.57 -4.53 7.02
CA ILE A 35 11.49 -5.62 6.68
C ILE A 35 11.12 -6.20 5.31
N ILE A 36 12.09 -6.25 4.39
CA ILE A 36 11.99 -7.04 3.16
C ILE A 36 12.96 -8.22 3.25
N THR A 37 12.47 -9.42 3.01
CA THR A 37 13.27 -10.65 3.09
C THR A 37 13.51 -11.21 1.69
N PHE A 38 14.76 -11.53 1.39
CA PHE A 38 15.20 -12.32 0.24
C PHE A 38 15.43 -13.76 0.73
N PRO A 39 14.43 -14.66 0.60
CA PRO A 39 14.49 -15.98 1.20
C PRO A 39 15.48 -16.90 0.47
N ASP A 40 15.86 -17.99 1.13
CA ASP A 40 16.84 -18.98 0.66
C ASP A 40 16.36 -19.82 -0.54
N SER A 41 15.06 -19.79 -0.84
CA SER A 41 14.41 -20.66 -1.84
C SER A 41 14.63 -20.29 -3.31
N SER A 42 15.27 -19.16 -3.61
CA SER A 42 15.30 -18.63 -4.97
C SER A 42 16.55 -19.05 -5.75
N VAL A 43 16.68 -20.34 -6.09
CA VAL A 43 17.72 -20.83 -7.03
C VAL A 43 17.66 -20.04 -8.36
N GLU A 44 16.49 -19.53 -8.71
CA GLU A 44 16.21 -18.75 -9.92
C GLU A 44 16.53 -17.26 -9.80
N PHE A 45 16.84 -16.71 -8.61
CA PHE A 45 17.07 -15.26 -8.46
C PHE A 45 18.22 -14.76 -9.34
N LEU A 46 19.20 -15.61 -9.61
CA LEU A 46 20.31 -15.29 -10.52
C LEU A 46 19.83 -15.07 -11.96
N ASN A 47 18.73 -15.69 -12.36
CA ASN A 47 18.13 -15.60 -13.69
C ASN A 47 17.06 -14.50 -13.80
N LEU A 48 16.67 -13.87 -12.69
CA LEU A 48 15.71 -12.77 -12.68
C LEU A 48 16.23 -11.62 -13.56
N ALA A 49 15.44 -11.13 -14.50
CA ALA A 49 15.84 -10.01 -15.35
C ALA A 49 15.97 -8.70 -14.52
N GLU A 50 16.78 -7.75 -14.98
CA GLU A 50 17.00 -6.50 -14.23
C GLU A 50 15.73 -5.65 -14.12
N ASP A 51 14.93 -5.60 -15.18
CA ASP A 51 13.65 -4.91 -15.26
C ASP A 51 12.59 -5.57 -14.37
N GLU A 52 12.56 -6.90 -14.27
CA GLU A 52 11.69 -7.60 -13.33
C GLU A 52 12.11 -7.36 -11.88
N PHE A 53 13.41 -7.39 -11.58
CA PHE A 53 13.92 -7.02 -10.26
C PHE A 53 13.52 -5.59 -9.89
N ARG A 54 13.64 -4.63 -10.82
CA ARG A 54 13.22 -3.24 -10.61
C ARG A 54 11.72 -3.14 -10.30
N LYS A 55 10.87 -3.82 -11.09
CA LYS A 55 9.42 -3.85 -10.87
C LYS A 55 9.07 -4.43 -9.50
N LEU A 56 9.68 -5.55 -9.13
CA LEU A 56 9.47 -6.18 -7.82
C LEU A 56 9.87 -5.25 -6.67
N MET A 57 11.04 -4.62 -6.75
CA MET A 57 11.49 -3.71 -5.69
C MET A 57 10.59 -2.47 -5.59
N LEU A 58 10.20 -1.85 -6.72
CA LEU A 58 9.28 -0.72 -6.74
C LEU A 58 7.96 -1.07 -6.05
N PHE A 59 7.38 -2.23 -6.39
CA PHE A 59 6.16 -2.71 -5.77
C PHE A 59 6.35 -2.99 -4.27
N LEU A 60 7.36 -3.78 -3.87
CA LEU A 60 7.54 -4.13 -2.46
C LEU A 60 7.78 -2.90 -1.57
N THR A 61 8.47 -1.88 -2.07
CA THR A 61 8.68 -0.63 -1.32
C THR A 61 7.46 0.29 -1.27
N SER A 62 6.45 0.09 -2.14
CA SER A 62 5.19 0.84 -2.10
C SER A 62 4.13 0.19 -1.19
N VAL A 63 4.40 -1.01 -0.68
CA VAL A 63 3.47 -1.72 0.20
C VAL A 63 3.29 -1.04 1.57
N PRO A 64 4.37 -0.65 2.30
CA PRO A 64 4.23 0.08 3.55
C PRO A 64 3.60 1.46 3.37
N SER A 65 3.16 2.07 4.47
CA SER A 65 2.73 3.47 4.43
C SER A 65 3.89 4.39 4.01
N MET A 66 3.58 5.55 3.41
CA MET A 66 4.62 6.54 3.06
C MET A 66 5.48 6.92 4.28
N GLN A 67 4.85 7.10 5.44
CA GLN A 67 5.56 7.40 6.69
C GLN A 67 6.54 6.29 7.07
N ASP A 68 6.19 5.02 6.90
CA ASP A 68 7.09 3.91 7.18
C ASP A 68 8.20 3.79 6.11
N ALA A 69 7.87 3.99 4.84
CA ALA A 69 8.81 3.90 3.72
C ALA A 69 9.88 5.01 3.77
N ASP A 70 9.49 6.24 4.15
CA ASP A 70 10.39 7.40 4.31
C ASP A 70 11.45 7.18 5.40
N ARG A 71 11.13 6.35 6.41
CA ARG A 71 12.09 5.97 7.45
C ARG A 71 13.16 5.01 6.94
N GLY A 72 12.92 4.37 5.80
CA GLY A 72 13.82 3.39 5.20
C GLY A 72 13.60 1.97 5.68
N PHE A 73 14.27 1.04 5.00
CA PHE A 73 14.02 -0.39 5.07
C PHE A 73 15.18 -1.14 5.71
N VAL A 74 14.86 -2.25 6.34
CA VAL A 74 15.81 -3.29 6.73
C VAL A 74 15.64 -4.49 5.82
N LEU A 75 16.75 -5.00 5.30
CA LEU A 75 16.75 -6.14 4.39
C LEU A 75 17.31 -7.37 5.09
N ILE A 76 16.69 -8.53 4.89
CA ILE A 76 17.22 -9.82 5.34
C ILE A 76 17.52 -10.65 4.11
N ILE A 77 18.78 -11.05 3.94
CA ILE A 77 19.21 -11.95 2.87
C ILE A 77 19.52 -13.30 3.51
N ASP A 78 18.65 -14.28 3.29
CA ASP A 78 18.84 -15.63 3.79
C ASP A 78 19.52 -16.50 2.74
N ARG A 79 20.76 -16.91 2.97
CA ARG A 79 21.53 -17.78 2.06
C ARG A 79 22.19 -18.93 2.79
N ARG A 80 21.56 -19.42 3.87
CA ARG A 80 22.11 -20.51 4.70
C ARG A 80 22.41 -21.77 3.91
N ASN A 81 21.62 -22.08 2.87
CA ASN A 81 21.79 -23.28 2.04
C ASN A 81 22.35 -22.99 0.64
N ASP A 82 22.91 -21.80 0.40
CA ASP A 82 23.46 -21.37 -0.90
C ASP A 82 24.96 -21.04 -0.79
N LYS A 83 25.53 -20.28 -1.74
CA LYS A 83 26.94 -19.90 -1.84
C LYS A 83 27.13 -18.41 -1.58
N TRP A 84 28.33 -18.03 -1.15
CA TRP A 84 28.72 -16.61 -0.98
C TRP A 84 28.60 -15.79 -2.27
N SER A 85 28.75 -16.41 -3.44
CA SER A 85 28.51 -15.74 -4.72
C SER A 85 27.07 -15.27 -4.87
N SER A 86 26.09 -16.02 -4.34
CA SER A 86 24.67 -15.64 -4.34
C SER A 86 24.43 -14.39 -3.50
N VAL A 87 24.98 -14.36 -2.29
CA VAL A 87 24.97 -13.18 -1.40
C VAL A 87 25.55 -11.96 -2.13
N LYS A 88 26.73 -12.10 -2.75
CA LYS A 88 27.38 -11.01 -3.48
C LYS A 88 26.49 -10.50 -4.63
N THR A 89 25.90 -11.39 -5.42
CA THR A 89 25.02 -11.02 -6.53
C THR A 89 23.81 -10.20 -6.06
N ILE A 90 23.16 -10.60 -4.97
CA ILE A 90 21.99 -9.90 -4.44
C ILE A 90 22.39 -8.51 -3.93
N LEU A 91 23.48 -8.42 -3.16
CA LEU A 91 23.99 -7.14 -2.67
C LEU A 91 24.34 -6.19 -3.82
N LEU A 92 24.96 -6.69 -4.90
CA LEU A 92 25.26 -5.90 -6.10
C LEU A 92 23.98 -5.42 -6.80
N ARG A 93 22.94 -6.27 -6.91
CA ARG A 93 21.66 -5.86 -7.49
C ARG A 93 20.97 -4.79 -6.65
N ILE A 94 20.92 -4.95 -5.33
CA ILE A 94 20.37 -3.96 -4.40
C ILE A 94 21.16 -2.64 -4.50
N ALA A 95 22.49 -2.70 -4.57
CA ALA A 95 23.33 -1.53 -4.72
C ALA A 95 23.17 -0.83 -6.08
N GLY A 96 22.91 -1.61 -7.14
CA GLY A 96 22.62 -1.10 -8.47
C GLY A 96 21.23 -0.47 -8.56
N PHE A 97 20.24 -1.03 -7.85
CA PHE A 97 18.91 -0.45 -7.74
C PHE A 97 18.18 -0.92 -6.47
N PHE A 98 17.81 0.05 -5.63
CA PHE A 98 16.80 -0.11 -4.61
C PHE A 98 16.09 1.24 -4.46
N PRO A 99 14.75 1.31 -4.58
CA PRO A 99 14.03 2.57 -4.75
C PRO A 99 13.76 3.34 -3.44
N ALA A 100 14.35 2.91 -2.32
CA ALA A 100 14.13 3.51 -1.01
C ALA A 100 15.43 3.58 -0.19
N LEU A 101 15.38 4.26 0.96
CA LEU A 101 16.51 4.30 1.90
C LEU A 101 16.72 2.91 2.52
N ILE A 102 17.96 2.41 2.49
CA ILE A 102 18.35 1.18 3.18
C ILE A 102 19.02 1.55 4.50
N GLN A 103 18.41 1.19 5.62
CA GLN A 103 18.97 1.40 6.95
C GLN A 103 20.03 0.36 7.28
N LEU A 104 19.73 -0.91 7.00
CA LEU A 104 20.56 -2.04 7.40
C LEU A 104 20.25 -3.26 6.55
N VAL A 105 21.28 -4.07 6.28
CA VAL A 105 21.13 -5.39 5.64
C VAL A 105 21.68 -6.46 6.57
N PHE A 106 20.84 -7.44 6.92
CA PHE A 106 21.26 -8.67 7.58
C PHE A 106 21.51 -9.75 6.52
N VAL A 107 22.58 -10.50 6.68
CA VAL A 107 22.91 -11.66 5.84
C VAL A 107 23.01 -12.89 6.73
N LEU A 108 22.10 -13.85 6.58
CA LEU A 108 22.28 -15.19 7.14
C LEU A 108 23.18 -15.97 6.19
N ARG A 109 24.40 -16.25 6.65
CA ARG A 109 25.48 -16.74 5.79
C ARG A 109 25.30 -18.22 5.39
N PRO A 110 25.82 -18.62 4.21
CA PRO A 110 26.05 -20.02 3.84
C PRO A 110 26.75 -20.88 4.90
N ALA A 111 26.26 -22.10 5.11
CA ALA A 111 26.97 -23.12 5.88
C ALA A 111 28.22 -23.61 5.12
N GLY A 112 29.34 -23.85 5.82
CA GLY A 112 30.45 -24.66 5.27
C GLY A 112 31.69 -23.95 4.70
N PHE A 113 31.90 -22.64 4.91
CA PHE A 113 33.19 -21.98 4.56
C PHE A 113 33.98 -21.53 5.80
N LEU A 114 35.32 -21.67 5.73
CA LEU A 114 36.33 -21.37 6.77
C LEU A 114 35.92 -20.21 7.70
N GLN A 115 35.41 -20.55 8.89
CA GLN A 115 34.95 -19.59 9.92
C GLN A 115 36.01 -18.53 10.29
N LYS A 116 37.30 -18.81 10.06
CA LYS A 116 38.43 -17.96 10.48
C LYS A 116 39.00 -17.01 9.42
N ALA A 117 38.78 -17.26 8.12
CA ALA A 117 39.38 -16.43 7.06
C ALA A 117 38.46 -15.28 6.60
N ILE A 118 37.16 -15.39 6.86
CA ILE A 118 36.14 -14.49 6.31
C ILE A 118 35.74 -13.41 7.32
N SER A 119 35.70 -13.69 8.63
CA SER A 119 35.18 -12.73 9.64
C SER A 119 35.91 -11.37 9.68
N GLY A 120 37.22 -11.35 9.41
CA GLY A 120 38.00 -10.11 9.32
C GLY A 120 37.99 -9.46 7.93
N VAL A 121 37.79 -10.23 6.86
CA VAL A 121 37.86 -9.76 5.46
C VAL A 121 36.49 -9.33 4.96
N SER A 122 35.41 -10.04 5.28
CA SER A 122 34.05 -9.72 4.85
C SER A 122 33.49 -8.44 5.47
N ASN A 123 33.71 -8.22 6.77
CA ASN A 123 33.26 -6.99 7.43
C ASN A 123 33.96 -5.73 6.87
N LYS A 124 35.19 -5.88 6.35
CA LYS A 124 35.91 -4.79 5.68
C LYS A 124 35.48 -4.65 4.21
N PHE A 125 35.30 -5.76 3.50
CA PHE A 125 34.83 -5.80 2.11
C PHE A 125 33.46 -5.16 1.94
N PHE A 126 32.47 -5.56 2.75
CA PHE A 126 31.09 -5.06 2.60
C PHE A 126 30.94 -3.59 3.00
N LYS A 127 31.78 -3.11 3.94
CA LYS A 127 31.70 -1.73 4.44
C LYS A 127 32.28 -0.70 3.47
N GLU A 128 33.23 -1.10 2.62
CA GLU A 128 33.87 -0.22 1.64
C GLU A 128 33.17 -0.27 0.25
N GLU A 129 32.49 -1.38 -0.08
CA GLU A 129 31.85 -1.59 -1.40
C GLU A 129 30.40 -1.06 -1.47
N PHE A 130 29.69 -0.94 -0.34
CA PHE A 130 28.26 -0.60 -0.31
C PHE A 130 27.98 0.66 0.52
N LYS A 131 27.01 1.46 0.06
CA LYS A 131 26.56 2.70 0.76
C LYS A 131 25.69 2.43 1.99
N PHE A 132 25.40 1.17 2.30
CA PHE A 132 24.57 0.73 3.42
C PHE A 132 25.34 -0.23 4.31
N LYS A 133 24.97 -0.30 5.59
CA LYS A 133 25.60 -1.19 6.57
C LYS A 133 25.14 -2.63 6.34
N VAL A 134 26.07 -3.58 6.42
CA VAL A 134 25.81 -5.02 6.35
C VAL A 134 26.23 -5.67 7.67
N ILE A 135 25.36 -6.52 8.24
CA ILE A 135 25.65 -7.38 9.38
C ILE A 135 25.50 -8.84 8.93
N VAL A 136 26.56 -9.61 9.05
CA VAL A 136 26.55 -11.04 8.73
C VAL A 136 26.24 -11.82 9.99
N CYS A 137 25.06 -12.43 10.03
CA CYS A 137 24.63 -13.31 11.11
C CYS A 137 25.17 -14.73 10.86
N THR A 138 25.76 -15.31 11.89
CA THR A 138 26.34 -16.66 11.87
C THR A 138 25.29 -17.75 12.10
N SER A 139 24.15 -17.39 12.68
CA SER A 139 22.99 -18.25 12.90
C SER A 139 21.70 -17.42 12.94
N VAL A 140 20.55 -18.09 13.00
CA VAL A 140 19.24 -17.42 13.11
C VAL A 140 19.06 -16.80 14.49
N GLU A 141 19.61 -17.42 15.54
CA GLU A 141 19.57 -16.90 16.91
C GLU A 141 20.30 -15.55 17.02
N GLU A 142 21.37 -15.34 16.24
CA GLU A 142 22.03 -14.04 16.15
C GLU A 142 21.12 -12.99 15.50
N LEU A 143 20.36 -13.34 14.46
CA LEU A 143 19.36 -12.47 13.86
C LEU A 143 18.26 -12.11 14.87
N HIS A 144 17.82 -13.07 15.69
CA HIS A 144 16.82 -12.85 16.75
C HIS A 144 17.28 -11.89 17.84
N SER A 145 18.60 -11.73 18.04
CA SER A 145 19.13 -10.69 18.94
C SER A 145 18.96 -9.27 18.41
N HIS A 146 18.64 -9.13 17.12
CA HIS A 146 18.44 -7.85 16.44
C HIS A 146 16.99 -7.58 16.03
N ILE A 147 16.23 -8.61 15.71
CA ILE A 147 14.84 -8.52 15.24
C ILE A 147 13.99 -9.47 16.07
N ASP A 148 12.89 -8.97 16.62
CA ASP A 148 11.95 -9.78 17.40
C ASP A 148 11.37 -10.91 16.54
N ILE A 149 11.26 -12.10 17.11
CA ILE A 149 10.75 -13.29 16.43
C ILE A 149 9.30 -13.10 15.94
N SER A 150 8.53 -12.21 16.56
CA SER A 150 7.17 -11.87 16.15
C SER A 150 7.10 -11.10 14.83
N GLN A 151 8.25 -10.63 14.34
CA GLN A 151 8.39 -9.82 13.13
C GLN A 151 8.99 -10.61 11.96
N LEU A 152 9.19 -11.92 12.14
CA LEU A 152 9.84 -12.82 11.19
C LEU A 152 8.91 -13.99 10.82
N THR A 153 9.07 -14.53 9.61
CA THR A 153 8.35 -15.73 9.17
C THR A 153 8.92 -17.01 9.76
N ASN A 154 8.14 -18.09 9.70
CA ASN A 154 8.56 -19.42 10.17
C ASN A 154 9.87 -19.93 9.55
N ASP A 155 10.19 -19.57 8.30
CA ASP A 155 11.45 -19.93 7.64
C ASP A 155 12.69 -19.34 8.35
N LEU A 156 12.50 -18.21 9.04
CA LEU A 156 13.48 -17.53 9.88
C LEU A 156 13.26 -17.83 11.37
N ALA A 157 12.55 -18.92 11.69
CA ALA A 157 12.15 -19.31 13.03
C ALA A 157 11.42 -18.20 13.81
N GLY A 158 10.66 -17.37 13.11
CA GLY A 158 9.73 -16.40 13.69
C GLY A 158 8.32 -16.97 13.87
N THR A 159 7.36 -16.09 14.17
CA THR A 159 5.96 -16.49 14.44
C THR A 159 4.96 -15.96 13.41
N ILE A 160 5.39 -15.25 12.36
CA ILE A 160 4.49 -14.82 11.29
C ILE A 160 4.12 -16.03 10.42
N ALA A 161 2.86 -16.45 10.51
CA ALA A 161 2.24 -17.43 9.62
C ALA A 161 1.89 -16.80 8.27
N TYR A 162 2.93 -16.55 7.46
CA TYR A 162 2.78 -15.90 6.15
C TYR A 162 2.33 -16.90 5.07
N ASP A 163 1.13 -16.71 4.53
CA ASP A 163 0.69 -17.35 3.29
C ASP A 163 0.69 -16.33 2.15
N LEU A 164 1.48 -16.62 1.12
CA LEU A 164 1.65 -15.72 -0.01
C LEU A 164 0.36 -15.57 -0.85
N ASN A 165 -0.41 -16.64 -1.01
CA ASN A 165 -1.61 -16.60 -1.85
C ASN A 165 -2.70 -15.76 -1.17
N ASP A 166 -2.91 -15.98 0.12
CA ASP A 166 -3.82 -15.19 0.94
C ASP A 166 -3.39 -13.72 0.95
N TRP A 167 -2.08 -13.46 1.10
CA TRP A 167 -1.55 -12.11 1.05
C TRP A 167 -1.81 -11.42 -0.30
N ILE A 168 -1.55 -12.10 -1.43
CA ILE A 168 -1.83 -11.56 -2.78
C ILE A 168 -3.32 -11.29 -2.97
N GLN A 169 -4.20 -12.20 -2.52
CA GLN A 169 -5.65 -12.03 -2.62
C GLN A 169 -6.14 -10.82 -1.81
N GLN A 170 -5.71 -10.70 -0.55
CA GLN A 170 -6.03 -9.57 0.29
C GLN A 170 -5.51 -8.26 -0.31
N ARG A 171 -4.25 -8.24 -0.75
CA ARG A 171 -3.65 -7.06 -1.37
C ARG A 171 -4.39 -6.62 -2.63
N THR A 172 -4.79 -7.58 -3.46
CA THR A 172 -5.62 -7.31 -4.66
C THR A 172 -6.94 -6.64 -4.29
N ALA A 173 -7.61 -7.11 -3.23
CA ALA A 173 -8.86 -6.52 -2.76
C ALA A 173 -8.66 -5.09 -2.23
N VAL A 174 -7.60 -4.85 -1.46
CA VAL A 174 -7.24 -3.50 -0.98
C VAL A 174 -6.94 -2.55 -2.14
N GLU A 175 -6.17 -2.98 -3.13
CA GLU A 175 -5.85 -2.15 -4.30
C GLU A 175 -7.08 -1.82 -5.15
N ARG A 176 -8.01 -2.77 -5.32
CA ARG A 176 -9.30 -2.51 -5.98
C ARG A 176 -10.14 -1.49 -5.20
N PHE A 177 -10.19 -1.61 -3.88
CA PHE A 177 -10.92 -0.66 -3.04
C PHE A 177 -10.29 0.75 -3.11
N SER A 178 -8.96 0.83 -3.11
CA SER A 178 -8.23 2.09 -3.32
C SER A 178 -8.54 2.70 -4.69
N ALA A 179 -8.59 1.90 -5.75
CA ALA A 179 -8.94 2.38 -7.10
C ALA A 179 -10.37 2.93 -7.15
N ASN A 180 -11.34 2.22 -6.56
CA ASN A 180 -12.73 2.67 -6.47
C ASN A 180 -12.87 3.98 -5.69
N THR A 181 -12.15 4.11 -4.57
CA THR A 181 -12.11 5.37 -3.77
C THR A 181 -11.57 6.55 -4.56
N LYS A 182 -10.56 6.30 -5.41
CA LYS A 182 -10.00 7.31 -6.30
C LYS A 182 -10.98 7.71 -7.40
N GLU A 183 -11.66 6.74 -8.01
CA GLU A 183 -12.68 6.98 -9.04
C GLU A 183 -13.82 7.85 -8.50
N ILE A 184 -14.38 7.50 -7.34
CA ILE A 184 -15.42 8.29 -6.66
C ILE A 184 -14.94 9.73 -6.40
N SER A 185 -13.71 9.89 -5.90
CA SER A 185 -13.13 11.23 -5.67
C SER A 185 -13.04 12.05 -6.96
N VAL A 186 -12.71 11.42 -8.10
CA VAL A 186 -12.66 12.10 -9.41
C VAL A 186 -14.05 12.48 -9.88
N THR A 187 -15.02 11.56 -9.83
CA THR A 187 -16.42 11.84 -10.21
C THR A 187 -17.01 12.96 -9.38
N LEU A 188 -16.72 12.99 -8.07
CA LEU A 188 -17.16 14.06 -7.18
C LEU A 188 -16.55 15.41 -7.55
N GLN A 189 -15.26 15.44 -7.86
CA GLN A 189 -14.59 16.66 -8.28
C GLN A 189 -15.20 17.19 -9.60
N ASP A 190 -15.39 16.32 -10.59
CA ASP A 190 -15.99 16.67 -11.88
C ASP A 190 -17.41 17.24 -11.69
N MET A 191 -18.21 16.63 -10.82
CA MET A 191 -19.55 17.10 -10.50
C MET A 191 -19.52 18.49 -9.84
N ILE A 192 -18.66 18.70 -8.82
CA ILE A 192 -18.52 20.01 -8.17
C ILE A 192 -18.16 21.10 -9.19
N GLU A 193 -17.22 20.82 -10.09
CA GLU A 193 -16.81 21.75 -11.14
C GLU A 193 -17.97 22.09 -12.09
N GLN A 194 -18.74 21.08 -12.53
CA GLN A 194 -19.92 21.28 -13.36
C GLN A 194 -21.00 22.11 -12.66
N LEU A 195 -21.28 21.82 -11.39
CA LEU A 195 -22.25 22.56 -10.58
C LEU A 195 -21.86 24.02 -10.38
N GLN A 196 -20.57 24.30 -10.17
CA GLN A 196 -20.06 25.67 -10.02
C GLN A 196 -20.06 26.44 -11.34
N ALA A 197 -19.77 25.78 -12.46
CA ALA A 197 -19.74 26.40 -13.80
C ALA A 197 -21.13 26.66 -14.39
N SER A 198 -22.17 26.04 -13.83
CA SER A 198 -23.52 26.11 -14.38
C SER A 198 -24.14 27.50 -14.27
N VAL A 199 -24.77 27.95 -15.36
CA VAL A 199 -25.49 29.22 -15.44
C VAL A 199 -26.89 29.05 -14.86
N LEU A 200 -27.30 29.94 -13.95
CA LEU A 200 -28.63 29.88 -13.34
C LEU A 200 -29.74 30.11 -14.38
N PRO A 201 -30.83 29.29 -14.38
CA PRO A 201 -31.95 29.47 -15.29
C PRO A 201 -32.71 30.79 -15.07
N ASN A 202 -33.52 31.19 -16.06
CA ASN A 202 -34.19 32.50 -16.11
C ASN A 202 -35.71 32.47 -15.91
N ASP A 203 -36.32 31.30 -15.76
CA ASP A 203 -37.76 31.13 -15.53
C ASP A 203 -38.02 30.03 -14.50
N VAL A 204 -39.23 30.03 -13.94
CA VAL A 204 -39.63 29.08 -12.89
C VAL A 204 -39.56 27.62 -13.38
N PRO A 205 -40.20 27.23 -14.50
CA PRO A 205 -40.14 25.85 -14.99
C PRO A 205 -38.72 25.31 -15.19
N THR A 206 -37.84 26.10 -15.83
CA THR A 206 -36.45 25.66 -16.07
C THR A 206 -35.65 25.59 -14.78
N THR A 207 -35.88 26.49 -13.82
CA THR A 207 -35.22 26.45 -12.51
C THR A 207 -35.63 25.21 -11.69
N VAL A 208 -36.91 24.83 -11.73
CA VAL A 208 -37.41 23.61 -11.05
C VAL A 208 -36.78 22.37 -11.65
N ALA A 209 -36.82 22.23 -12.98
CA ALA A 209 -36.21 21.07 -13.66
C ALA A 209 -34.70 20.96 -13.38
N PHE A 210 -34.00 22.10 -13.35
CA PHE A 210 -32.59 22.17 -13.04
C PHE A 210 -32.26 21.73 -11.60
N ILE A 211 -33.08 22.12 -10.62
CA ILE A 211 -32.96 21.64 -9.24
C ILE A 211 -33.18 20.13 -9.17
N GLU A 212 -34.21 19.61 -9.85
CA GLU A 212 -34.53 18.18 -9.86
C GLU A 212 -33.38 17.35 -10.45
N GLU A 213 -32.81 17.78 -11.58
CA GLU A 213 -31.67 17.13 -12.22
C GLU A 213 -30.44 17.07 -11.31
N HIS A 214 -30.02 18.22 -10.77
CA HIS A 214 -28.87 18.28 -9.87
C HIS A 214 -29.09 17.46 -8.59
N THR A 215 -30.33 17.48 -8.07
CA THR A 215 -30.68 16.70 -6.88
C THR A 215 -30.54 15.22 -7.15
N LYS A 216 -30.97 14.77 -8.33
CA LYS A 216 -30.82 13.38 -8.75
C LYS A 216 -29.35 12.97 -8.83
N GLU A 217 -28.51 13.75 -9.51
CA GLU A 217 -27.06 13.48 -9.62
C GLU A 217 -26.40 13.41 -8.24
N HIS A 218 -26.80 14.30 -7.32
CA HIS A 218 -26.25 14.31 -5.96
C HIS A 218 -26.62 13.03 -5.20
N HIS A 219 -27.85 12.55 -5.34
CA HIS A 219 -28.27 11.30 -4.70
C HIS A 219 -27.53 10.10 -5.27
N GLU A 220 -27.32 10.03 -6.59
CA GLU A 220 -26.59 8.93 -7.23
C GLU A 220 -25.14 8.86 -6.72
N LEU A 221 -24.41 9.97 -6.74
CA LEU A 221 -23.03 10.01 -6.23
C LEU A 221 -22.95 9.72 -4.73
N LYS A 222 -23.92 10.20 -3.94
CA LYS A 222 -23.99 9.93 -2.50
C LYS A 222 -24.23 8.44 -2.22
N ASP A 223 -25.07 7.78 -3.01
CA ASP A 223 -25.30 6.34 -2.89
C ASP A 223 -24.05 5.54 -3.27
N ASP A 224 -23.27 6.00 -4.27
CA ASP A 224 -21.99 5.40 -4.64
C ASP A 224 -20.95 5.51 -3.52
N ILE A 225 -20.81 6.69 -2.90
CA ILE A 225 -19.92 6.89 -1.74
C ILE A 225 -20.31 5.94 -0.59
N ARG A 226 -21.60 5.88 -0.24
CA ARG A 226 -22.10 4.98 0.82
C ARG A 226 -21.96 3.50 0.49
N SER A 227 -22.10 3.14 -0.78
CA SER A 227 -21.82 1.79 -1.26
C SER A 227 -20.34 1.43 -1.07
N ALA A 228 -19.44 2.34 -1.41
CA ALA A 228 -18.01 2.17 -1.21
C ALA A 228 -17.63 2.04 0.28
N ILE A 229 -18.19 2.87 1.16
CA ILE A 229 -17.99 2.76 2.61
C ILE A 229 -18.39 1.36 3.11
N ARG A 230 -19.61 0.89 2.79
CA ARG A 230 -20.08 -0.47 3.15
C ARG A 230 -19.18 -1.58 2.60
N HIS A 231 -18.68 -1.41 1.39
CA HIS A 231 -17.72 -2.34 0.80
C HIS A 231 -16.41 -2.37 1.58
N GLY A 232 -15.87 -1.20 1.94
CA GLY A 232 -14.65 -1.06 2.75
C GLY A 232 -14.80 -1.66 4.15
N GLU A 233 -15.93 -1.45 4.81
CA GLU A 233 -16.24 -2.07 6.11
C GLU A 233 -16.31 -3.61 6.01
N THR A 234 -16.92 -4.12 4.95
CA THR A 234 -16.98 -5.56 4.68
C THR A 234 -15.60 -6.13 4.42
N LEU A 235 -14.78 -5.45 3.62
CA LEU A 235 -13.40 -5.83 3.34
C LEU A 235 -12.57 -5.85 4.64
N LEU A 236 -12.68 -4.79 5.46
CA LEU A 236 -12.00 -4.68 6.74
C LEU A 236 -12.39 -5.83 7.69
N SER A 237 -13.68 -6.15 7.76
CA SER A 237 -14.18 -7.30 8.51
C SER A 237 -13.56 -8.61 8.02
N CYS A 238 -13.48 -8.83 6.70
CA CYS A 238 -12.87 -10.01 6.12
C CYS A 238 -11.37 -10.13 6.43
N ILE A 239 -10.60 -9.03 6.35
CA ILE A 239 -9.15 -9.06 6.65
C ILE A 239 -8.91 -9.32 8.14
N ARG A 240 -9.77 -8.77 9.02
CA ARG A 240 -9.69 -8.95 10.47
C ARG A 240 -10.14 -10.33 10.95
N ARG A 241 -10.79 -11.15 10.12
CA ARG A 241 -11.22 -12.48 10.54
C ARG A 241 -10.01 -13.28 10.99
N PRO A 242 -10.03 -13.82 12.22
CA PRO A 242 -9.03 -14.77 12.65
C PRO A 242 -9.05 -15.96 11.69
N SER A 243 -7.87 -16.47 11.32
CA SER A 243 -7.75 -17.83 10.81
C SER A 243 -8.43 -18.75 11.84
N VAL A 244 -9.21 -19.74 11.39
CA VAL A 244 -9.93 -20.67 12.30
C VAL A 244 -8.98 -21.39 13.28
N GLU A 245 -7.67 -21.33 13.03
CA GLU A 245 -6.60 -21.94 13.81
C GLU A 245 -5.93 -20.98 14.82
N ASP A 246 -6.12 -19.65 14.72
CA ASP A 246 -5.45 -18.66 15.57
C ASP A 246 -6.41 -18.03 16.58
N ALA A 247 -6.49 -18.63 17.76
CA ALA A 247 -7.22 -18.10 18.92
C ALA A 247 -6.45 -16.99 19.68
N SER A 248 -5.35 -16.47 19.14
CA SER A 248 -4.63 -15.31 19.67
C SER A 248 -5.18 -14.02 19.07
N LEU A 249 -5.55 -13.07 19.94
CA LEU A 249 -6.20 -11.80 19.60
C LEU A 249 -5.34 -10.83 18.77
N ASP A 250 -4.05 -11.11 18.56
CA ASP A 250 -3.15 -10.23 17.81
C ASP A 250 -3.11 -10.61 16.33
N LEU A 251 -3.50 -9.66 15.47
CA LEU A 251 -3.38 -9.80 14.02
C LEU A 251 -1.90 -9.87 13.62
N CYS A 252 -1.58 -10.75 12.67
CA CYS A 252 -0.24 -10.84 12.11
C CYS A 252 0.16 -9.53 11.39
N PRO A 253 1.46 -9.17 11.39
CA PRO A 253 1.94 -7.89 10.84
C PRO A 253 1.54 -7.63 9.38
N ASP A 254 1.44 -8.65 8.54
CA ASP A 254 1.03 -8.53 7.13
C ASP A 254 -0.43 -8.12 6.99
N LYS A 255 -1.32 -8.65 7.84
CA LYS A 255 -2.73 -8.22 7.90
C LYS A 255 -2.85 -6.79 8.43
N LEU A 256 -2.04 -6.41 9.42
CA LEU A 256 -2.08 -5.06 10.01
C LEU A 256 -1.81 -3.95 8.98
N VAL A 257 -0.89 -4.17 8.03
CA VAL A 257 -0.63 -3.21 6.95
C VAL A 257 -1.87 -3.01 6.06
N ASN A 258 -2.54 -4.10 5.68
CA ASN A 258 -3.75 -4.05 4.86
C ASN A 258 -4.93 -3.44 5.64
N VAL A 259 -5.09 -3.77 6.93
CA VAL A 259 -6.07 -3.15 7.83
C VAL A 259 -5.88 -1.64 7.88
N ALA A 260 -4.67 -1.17 8.17
CA ALA A 260 -4.38 0.25 8.24
C ALA A 260 -4.57 0.97 6.90
N ALA A 261 -4.35 0.28 5.76
CA ALA A 261 -4.65 0.84 4.45
C ALA A 261 -6.16 1.03 4.22
N VAL A 262 -6.97 0.02 4.54
CA VAL A 262 -8.43 0.09 4.39
C VAL A 262 -9.05 1.12 5.34
N GLU A 263 -8.61 1.17 6.60
CA GLU A 263 -9.09 2.18 7.56
C GLU A 263 -8.82 3.61 7.09
N ARG A 264 -7.63 3.87 6.54
CA ARG A 264 -7.31 5.20 5.99
C ARG A 264 -8.21 5.55 4.80
N LEU A 265 -8.47 4.61 3.91
CA LEU A 265 -9.36 4.81 2.76
C LEU A 265 -10.82 5.06 3.20
N LEU A 266 -11.28 4.35 4.24
CA LEU A 266 -12.60 4.59 4.84
C LEU A 266 -12.72 6.00 5.42
N VAL A 267 -11.73 6.43 6.21
CA VAL A 267 -11.70 7.80 6.76
C VAL A 267 -11.72 8.85 5.63
N GLN A 268 -10.98 8.61 4.55
CA GLN A 268 -11.00 9.49 3.37
C GLN A 268 -12.37 9.55 2.71
N LEU A 269 -13.06 8.42 2.53
CA LEU A 269 -14.41 8.38 1.96
C LEU A 269 -15.44 9.09 2.85
N GLU A 270 -15.37 8.92 4.17
CA GLU A 270 -16.24 9.60 5.13
C GLU A 270 -16.02 11.11 5.11
N GLU A 271 -14.76 11.56 5.01
CA GLU A 271 -14.43 12.98 4.86
C GLU A 271 -14.94 13.53 3.52
N THR A 272 -14.79 12.76 2.44
CA THR A 272 -15.35 13.09 1.12
C THR A 272 -16.88 13.22 1.16
N GLU A 273 -17.60 12.29 1.79
CA GLU A 273 -19.07 12.38 1.95
C GLU A 273 -19.46 13.66 2.70
N LYS A 274 -18.78 13.95 3.82
CA LYS A 274 -19.06 15.13 4.64
C LYS A 274 -18.81 16.44 3.89
N ASN A 275 -17.71 16.51 3.14
CA ASN A 275 -17.37 17.69 2.34
C ASN A 275 -18.37 17.90 1.20
N PHE A 276 -18.82 16.80 0.58
CA PHE A 276 -19.84 16.84 -0.46
C PHE A 276 -21.17 17.36 0.07
N ASP A 277 -21.61 16.86 1.23
CA ASP A 277 -22.84 17.31 1.90
C ASP A 277 -22.79 18.80 2.22
N SER A 278 -21.66 19.28 2.76
CA SER A 278 -21.49 20.71 3.07
C SER A 278 -21.56 21.58 1.81
N PHE A 279 -20.91 21.15 0.72
CA PHE A 279 -20.98 21.86 -0.56
C PHE A 279 -22.40 21.86 -1.13
N TRP A 280 -23.08 20.72 -1.08
CA TRP A 280 -24.43 20.55 -1.59
C TRP A 280 -25.45 21.42 -0.86
N ASP A 281 -25.36 21.53 0.46
CA ASP A 281 -26.24 22.38 1.27
C ASP A 281 -26.15 23.86 0.84
N GLU A 282 -24.93 24.34 0.60
CA GLU A 282 -24.70 25.71 0.09
C GLU A 282 -25.22 25.89 -1.34
N HIS A 283 -24.95 24.92 -2.21
CA HIS A 283 -25.40 24.94 -3.61
C HIS A 283 -26.93 24.91 -3.71
N MET A 284 -27.59 24.01 -2.99
CA MET A 284 -29.04 23.89 -2.95
C MET A 284 -29.70 25.18 -2.46
N LYS A 285 -29.15 25.80 -1.41
CA LYS A 285 -29.64 27.09 -0.92
C LYS A 285 -29.59 28.18 -2.00
N LYS A 286 -28.51 28.24 -2.78
CA LYS A 286 -28.38 29.18 -3.91
C LYS A 286 -29.45 28.93 -4.98
N LEU A 287 -29.73 27.66 -5.30
CA LEU A 287 -30.77 27.32 -6.28
C LEU A 287 -32.17 27.68 -5.79
N GLN A 288 -32.46 27.44 -4.51
CA GLN A 288 -33.73 27.83 -3.89
C GLN A 288 -33.94 29.35 -3.93
N GLN A 289 -32.90 30.13 -3.60
CA GLN A 289 -32.94 31.59 -3.72
C GLN A 289 -33.17 32.05 -5.17
N CYS A 290 -32.57 31.37 -6.14
CA CYS A 290 -32.83 31.63 -7.56
C CYS A 290 -34.31 31.36 -7.90
N LEU A 291 -34.87 30.24 -7.44
CA LEU A 291 -36.27 29.89 -7.69
C LEU A 291 -37.23 30.91 -7.06
N GLU A 292 -36.99 31.32 -5.81
CA GLU A 292 -37.77 32.38 -5.14
C GLU A 292 -37.73 33.70 -5.92
N LEU A 293 -36.55 34.09 -6.43
CA LEU A 293 -36.40 35.27 -7.28
C LEU A 293 -37.21 35.13 -8.56
N ARG A 294 -37.21 33.96 -9.22
CA ARG A 294 -37.98 33.74 -10.45
C ARG A 294 -39.48 33.80 -10.22
N HIS A 295 -39.98 33.25 -9.10
CA HIS A 295 -41.38 33.39 -8.70
C HIS A 295 -41.74 34.87 -8.52
N PHE A 296 -40.93 35.62 -7.77
CA PHE A 296 -41.17 37.05 -7.56
C PHE A 296 -41.19 37.85 -8.88
N GLU A 297 -40.25 37.58 -9.79
CA GLU A 297 -40.19 38.24 -11.10
C GLU A 297 -41.39 37.89 -12.00
N GLN A 298 -41.96 36.70 -11.85
CA GLN A 298 -43.16 36.29 -12.57
C GLN A 298 -44.39 36.99 -12.00
N ASP A 299 -44.58 36.95 -10.68
CA ASP A 299 -45.71 37.57 -9.99
C ASP A 299 -45.75 39.10 -10.20
N PHE A 300 -44.60 39.75 -10.35
CA PHE A 300 -44.53 41.20 -10.62
C PHE A 300 -44.92 41.56 -12.07
N LYS A 301 -44.84 40.61 -13.01
CA LYS A 301 -45.19 40.83 -14.43
C LYS A 301 -46.67 40.56 -14.73
N GLU A 302 -47.35 39.82 -13.86
CA GLU A 302 -48.80 39.52 -13.92
C GLU A 302 -49.63 40.63 -13.28
#